data_AF-A0A5N8VGB8-F1
#
_entry.id   AF-A0A5N8VGB8-F1
#
_cell.length_a   1.000
_cell.length_b   1.000
_cell.length_c   1.000
_cell.angle_alpha   90.00
_cell.angle_beta   90.00
_cell.angle_gamma   90.00
#
_symmetry.space_group_name_H-M   'P 1'
#
loop_
_entity.id
_entity.type
_entity.pdbx_description
1 polymer ?
#
loop_
_entity_poly.entity_id
_entity_poly.type
_entity_poly.pdbx_seq_one_letter_code
_entity_poly.pdbx_strand_id
1 'polypeptide(L)'
;MVALASVQFGSSNDDVRTVQRALVARGHGIAAGVTGSFDQQTKDAYAAEQRAQGYTGSDADGIPGCKSLTELGRQCGFTVDCTTAPAATNGAGKLSLSQVTFNDPGDDSGRTAMETYAKKACELTGMDAQFGVPALVTITGRESSYNDRRWRVNTTDINAHGARMADGHPQNCSRGATQCIPSTFATYHQAGTATTPYDVVADMCATINYVRARYNVSQSGSNFASRVQQADPNRPPRGY
;
A
#
# COMPACT_ATOMS: atom_id res chain seq x y z
N MET A 1 -5.15 -11.56 24.52
CA MET A 1 -5.40 -10.42 23.62
C MET A 1 -4.44 -10.58 22.46
N VAL A 2 -4.91 -10.47 21.23
CA VAL A 2 -4.13 -10.64 20.00
C VAL A 2 -3.96 -9.28 19.34
N ALA A 3 -2.73 -8.84 19.08
CA ALA A 3 -2.50 -7.60 18.38
C ALA A 3 -2.56 -7.82 16.87
N LEU A 4 -3.39 -7.05 16.16
CA LEU A 4 -3.53 -7.23 14.71
C LEU A 4 -2.21 -6.96 13.96
N ALA A 5 -1.37 -6.05 14.45
CA ALA A 5 -0.03 -5.83 13.91
C ALA A 5 0.88 -7.07 13.99
N SER A 6 0.64 -7.97 14.96
CA SER A 6 1.40 -9.21 15.14
C SER A 6 0.93 -10.35 14.23
N VAL A 7 -0.21 -10.22 13.57
CA VAL A 7 -0.83 -11.30 12.77
C VAL A 7 -0.87 -10.93 11.29
N GLN A 8 0.31 -10.74 10.72
CA GLN A 8 0.50 -10.42 9.29
C GLN A 8 1.24 -11.56 8.59
N PHE A 9 1.07 -11.69 7.27
CA PHE A 9 1.80 -12.68 6.48
C PHE A 9 3.32 -12.53 6.68
N GLY A 10 4.00 -13.65 6.95
CA GLY A 10 5.42 -13.70 7.30
C GLY A 10 5.73 -13.52 8.79
N SER A 11 4.74 -13.14 9.62
CA SER A 11 4.95 -13.02 11.07
C SER A 11 5.13 -14.40 11.72
N SER A 12 5.95 -14.47 12.76
CA SER A 12 6.09 -15.68 13.58
C SER A 12 6.10 -15.34 15.07
N ASN A 13 5.03 -15.69 15.79
CA ASN A 13 4.82 -15.35 17.21
C ASN A 13 3.61 -16.09 17.82
N ASP A 14 3.35 -15.87 19.11
CA ASP A 14 2.25 -16.51 19.84
C ASP A 14 0.85 -15.96 19.48
N ASP A 15 0.75 -14.73 18.97
CA ASP A 15 -0.51 -14.18 18.44
C ASP A 15 -0.95 -14.97 17.19
N VAL A 16 -0.02 -15.28 16.29
CA VAL A 16 -0.27 -16.17 15.15
C VAL A 16 -0.68 -17.57 15.61
N ARG A 17 -0.05 -18.14 16.65
CA ARG A 17 -0.49 -19.44 17.20
C ARG A 17 -1.92 -19.39 17.71
N THR A 18 -2.29 -18.29 18.37
CA THR A 18 -3.64 -18.07 18.87
C THR A 18 -4.65 -18.06 17.72
N VAL A 19 -4.33 -17.36 16.62
CA VAL A 19 -5.18 -17.32 15.43
C VAL A 19 -5.26 -18.66 14.72
N GLN A 20 -4.14 -19.37 14.53
CA GLN A 20 -4.14 -20.70 13.92
C GLN A 20 -4.97 -21.71 14.72
N ARG A 21 -4.91 -21.68 16.06
CA ARG A 21 -5.79 -22.50 16.92
C ARG A 21 -7.26 -22.19 16.68
N ALA A 22 -7.61 -20.91 16.57
CA ALA A 22 -8.97 -20.49 16.29
C ALA A 22 -9.45 -20.93 14.89
N LEU A 23 -8.61 -20.80 13.86
CA LEU A 23 -8.91 -21.28 12.51
C LEU A 23 -9.17 -22.80 12.49
N VAL A 24 -8.31 -23.58 13.14
CA VAL A 24 -8.49 -25.03 13.26
C VAL A 24 -9.77 -25.36 14.03
N ALA A 25 -10.08 -24.64 15.11
CA ALA A 25 -11.32 -24.81 15.88
C ALA A 25 -12.58 -24.47 15.07
N ARG A 26 -12.47 -23.54 14.12
CA ARG A 26 -13.52 -23.19 13.14
C ARG A 26 -13.63 -24.19 11.98
N GLY A 27 -12.77 -25.21 11.95
CA GLY A 27 -12.75 -26.24 10.91
C GLY A 27 -11.85 -25.93 9.71
N HIS A 28 -11.10 -24.83 9.74
CA HIS A 28 -10.16 -24.47 8.68
C HIS A 28 -8.80 -25.14 8.94
N GLY A 29 -8.60 -26.29 8.31
CA GLY A 29 -7.39 -27.09 8.50
C GLY A 29 -6.13 -26.39 7.99
N ILE A 30 -5.05 -26.49 8.76
CA ILE A 30 -3.69 -26.09 8.38
C ILE A 30 -2.85 -27.36 8.41
N ALA A 31 -2.29 -27.79 7.27
CA ALA A 31 -1.63 -29.08 7.18
C ALA A 31 -0.37 -29.17 8.06
N ALA A 32 0.37 -28.07 8.19
CA ALA A 32 1.50 -27.94 9.12
C ALA A 32 1.09 -27.81 10.61
N GLY A 33 -0.21 -27.67 10.89
CA GLY A 33 -0.74 -27.45 12.23
C GLY A 33 -0.44 -26.04 12.76
N VAL A 34 -0.51 -25.89 14.09
CA VAL A 34 -0.27 -24.63 14.79
C VAL A 34 1.23 -24.40 14.97
N THR A 35 1.86 -23.85 13.94
CA THR A 35 3.31 -23.58 13.89
C THR A 35 3.69 -22.28 14.61
N GLY A 36 2.78 -21.31 14.61
CA GLY A 36 3.04 -19.93 15.00
C GLY A 36 3.63 -19.07 13.89
N SER A 37 3.76 -19.58 12.68
CA SER A 37 4.22 -18.83 11.51
C SER A 37 3.06 -18.58 10.55
N PHE A 38 2.84 -17.33 10.16
CA PHE A 38 1.79 -16.94 9.24
C PHE A 38 2.30 -17.11 7.81
N ASP A 39 2.22 -18.33 7.31
CA ASP A 39 2.60 -18.71 5.95
C ASP A 39 1.37 -18.85 5.02
N GLN A 40 1.59 -19.40 3.82
CA GLN A 40 0.52 -19.58 2.83
C GLN A 40 -0.62 -20.46 3.35
N GLN A 41 -0.33 -21.50 4.14
CA GLN A 41 -1.38 -22.38 4.66
C GLN A 41 -2.25 -21.66 5.69
N THR A 42 -1.63 -20.81 6.52
CA THR A 42 -2.35 -19.95 7.46
C THR A 42 -3.20 -18.90 6.72
N LYS A 43 -2.65 -18.31 5.66
CA LYS A 43 -3.36 -17.37 4.78
C LYS A 43 -4.59 -18.03 4.14
N ASP A 44 -4.45 -19.23 3.59
CA ASP A 44 -5.54 -19.95 2.94
C ASP A 44 -6.65 -20.33 3.94
N ALA A 45 -6.27 -20.79 5.13
CA ALA A 45 -7.20 -21.08 6.22
C ALA A 45 -7.94 -19.81 6.69
N TYR A 46 -7.24 -18.68 6.78
CA TYR A 46 -7.87 -17.41 7.14
C TYR A 46 -8.80 -16.88 6.04
N ALA A 47 -8.47 -17.10 4.76
CA ALA A 47 -9.33 -16.76 3.64
C ALA A 47 -10.64 -17.59 3.67
N ALA A 48 -10.55 -18.86 4.06
CA ALA A 48 -11.74 -19.70 4.28
C ALA A 48 -12.60 -19.17 5.44
N GLU A 49 -11.98 -18.70 6.53
CA GLU A 49 -12.71 -18.05 7.62
C GLU A 49 -13.39 -16.75 7.19
N GLN A 50 -12.72 -15.89 6.43
CA GLN A 50 -13.35 -14.69 5.86
C GLN A 50 -14.57 -15.06 4.99
N ARG A 51 -14.46 -16.10 4.13
CA ARG A 51 -15.64 -16.57 3.37
C ARG A 51 -16.76 -17.07 4.27
N ALA A 52 -16.43 -17.79 5.34
CA ALA A 52 -17.40 -18.28 6.32
C ALA A 52 -18.09 -17.13 7.09
N GLN A 53 -17.41 -15.99 7.25
CA GLN A 53 -17.96 -14.75 7.82
C GLN A 53 -18.74 -13.91 6.79
N GLY A 54 -18.81 -14.34 5.52
CA GLY A 54 -19.58 -13.67 4.45
C GLY A 54 -18.78 -12.70 3.58
N TYR A 55 -17.46 -12.61 3.74
CA TYR A 55 -16.60 -11.83 2.84
C TYR A 55 -16.44 -12.56 1.49
N THR A 56 -16.29 -11.80 0.39
CA THR A 56 -16.19 -12.37 -0.96
C THR A 56 -15.14 -11.65 -1.80
N GLY A 57 -14.68 -12.30 -2.87
CA GLY A 57 -13.70 -11.74 -3.82
C GLY A 57 -12.49 -11.13 -3.11
N SER A 58 -12.29 -9.84 -3.36
CA SER A 58 -11.47 -8.88 -2.59
C SER A 58 -11.16 -9.21 -1.15
N ASP A 59 -12.25 -9.39 -0.42
CA ASP A 59 -12.28 -9.17 1.03
C ASP A 59 -12.05 -10.48 1.79
N ALA A 60 -11.88 -11.59 1.05
CA ALA A 60 -11.50 -12.92 1.54
C ALA A 60 -10.12 -13.31 1.01
N ASP A 61 -9.15 -12.43 1.24
CA ASP A 61 -7.77 -12.48 0.75
C ASP A 61 -6.81 -13.26 1.67
N GLY A 62 -7.27 -13.70 2.83
CA GLY A 62 -6.50 -14.42 3.83
C GLY A 62 -5.66 -13.53 4.75
N ILE A 63 -5.81 -12.21 4.67
CA ILE A 63 -5.09 -11.28 5.54
C ILE A 63 -6.02 -10.81 6.68
N PRO A 64 -5.64 -10.99 7.95
CA PRO A 64 -6.44 -10.51 9.06
C PRO A 64 -6.65 -9.00 9.00
N GLY A 65 -7.91 -8.59 9.13
CA GLY A 65 -8.31 -7.21 9.35
C GLY A 65 -9.02 -7.11 10.70
N CYS A 66 -9.16 -5.88 11.23
CA CYS A 66 -9.71 -5.71 12.59
C CYS A 66 -11.09 -6.35 12.74
N LYS A 67 -11.97 -6.17 11.75
CA LYS A 67 -13.33 -6.75 11.77
C LYS A 67 -13.32 -8.27 11.72
N SER A 68 -12.64 -8.87 10.74
CA SER A 68 -12.62 -10.33 10.57
C SER A 68 -11.92 -11.04 11.73
N LEU A 69 -10.85 -10.43 12.26
CA LEU A 69 -10.11 -10.99 13.39
C LEU A 69 -10.86 -10.83 14.71
N THR A 70 -11.57 -9.71 14.90
CA THR A 70 -12.45 -9.51 16.06
C THR A 70 -13.60 -10.50 16.04
N GLU A 71 -14.19 -10.77 14.87
CA GLU A 71 -15.25 -11.77 14.76
C GLU A 71 -14.76 -13.20 15.03
N LEU A 72 -13.58 -13.57 14.49
CA LEU A 72 -12.92 -14.83 14.85
C LEU A 72 -12.64 -14.90 16.36
N GLY A 73 -12.15 -13.80 16.95
CA GLY A 73 -11.91 -13.66 18.38
C GLY A 73 -13.16 -13.85 19.23
N ARG A 74 -14.28 -13.24 18.83
CA ARG A 74 -15.58 -13.38 19.47
C ARG A 74 -16.07 -14.83 19.48
N GLN A 75 -15.84 -15.56 18.39
CA GLN A 75 -16.25 -16.96 18.26
C GLN A 75 -15.32 -17.95 18.99
N CYS A 76 -14.05 -17.60 19.16
CA CYS A 76 -13.03 -18.50 19.72
C CYS A 76 -12.45 -18.05 21.08
N GLY A 77 -12.98 -16.98 21.67
CA GLY A 77 -12.67 -16.58 23.06
C GLY A 77 -11.40 -15.75 23.23
N PHE A 78 -11.02 -14.92 22.26
CA PHE A 78 -9.94 -13.94 22.40
C PHE A 78 -10.36 -12.52 21.98
N THR A 79 -9.76 -11.52 22.59
CA THR A 79 -9.93 -10.10 22.23
C THR A 79 -8.84 -9.63 21.28
N VAL A 80 -9.15 -8.64 20.43
CA VAL A 80 -8.22 -8.09 19.45
C VAL A 80 -7.87 -6.66 19.81
N ASP A 81 -6.57 -6.37 19.80
CA ASP A 81 -6.06 -5.01 19.82
C ASP A 81 -5.89 -4.52 18.38
N CYS A 82 -6.75 -3.59 17.98
CA CYS A 82 -6.72 -2.94 16.68
C CYS A 82 -6.04 -1.56 16.71
N THR A 83 -5.47 -1.13 17.84
CA THR A 83 -4.92 0.22 18.01
C THR A 83 -3.68 0.51 17.17
N THR A 84 -3.16 -0.49 16.45
CA THR A 84 -2.07 -0.37 15.47
C THR A 84 -2.41 -0.96 14.10
N ALA A 85 -3.69 -1.25 13.82
CA ALA A 85 -4.10 -1.80 12.54
C ALA A 85 -4.56 -0.74 11.53
N PRO A 86 -4.07 -0.75 10.28
CA PRO A 86 -4.70 0.00 9.22
C PRO A 86 -6.10 -0.59 8.98
N ALA A 87 -7.11 0.25 9.14
CA ALA A 87 -8.50 -0.14 8.94
C ALA A 87 -8.71 -0.60 7.48
N ALA A 88 -9.02 -1.89 7.30
CA ALA A 88 -9.44 -2.42 6.01
C ALA A 88 -10.92 -2.09 5.77
N THR A 89 -11.19 -1.36 4.69
CA THR A 89 -12.43 -1.42 3.91
C THR A 89 -12.08 -1.46 2.44
N ASN A 90 -12.25 -2.65 1.85
CA ASN A 90 -12.59 -3.02 0.48
C ASN A 90 -12.29 -2.01 -0.65
N GLY A 91 -11.36 -2.38 -1.54
CA GLY A 91 -11.17 -1.78 -2.87
C GLY A 91 -10.26 -0.55 -2.88
N ALA A 92 -8.96 -0.74 -3.14
CA ALA A 92 -7.90 0.27 -2.99
C ALA A 92 -7.79 0.81 -1.55
N GLY A 93 -6.57 0.95 -1.02
CA GLY A 93 -6.30 1.29 0.38
C GLY A 93 -6.62 2.74 0.78
N LYS A 94 -7.66 3.33 0.20
CA LYS A 94 -7.99 4.75 0.35
C LYS A 94 -7.94 5.20 1.82
N LEU A 95 -7.12 6.21 2.07
CA LEU A 95 -7.02 6.90 3.35
C LEU A 95 -7.98 8.09 3.38
N SER A 96 -8.44 8.46 4.58
CA SER A 96 -8.86 9.84 4.82
C SER A 96 -7.64 10.75 4.85
N LEU A 97 -7.80 12.03 4.49
CA LEU A 97 -6.68 12.97 4.48
C LEU A 97 -6.02 13.12 5.87
N SER A 98 -6.79 12.95 6.95
CA SER A 98 -6.29 12.94 8.33
C SER A 98 -5.42 11.73 8.69
N GLN A 99 -5.50 10.64 7.92
CA GLN A 99 -4.66 9.46 8.11
C GLN A 99 -3.34 9.55 7.34
N VAL A 100 -3.18 10.55 6.46
CA VAL A 100 -1.91 10.80 5.78
C VAL A 100 -0.91 11.37 6.79
N THR A 101 0.21 10.68 6.94
CA THR A 101 1.33 11.13 7.75
C THR A 101 2.38 11.82 6.87
N PHE A 102 3.28 12.58 7.49
CA PHE A 102 4.30 13.37 6.80
C PHE A 102 5.71 13.02 7.28
N ASN A 103 5.88 11.81 7.78
CA ASN A 103 7.18 11.30 8.21
C ASN A 103 7.95 10.83 6.97
N ASP A 104 9.23 11.21 6.87
CA ASP A 104 10.15 10.75 5.84
C ASP A 104 10.86 9.48 6.35
N PRO A 105 10.66 8.31 5.72
CA PRO A 105 11.29 7.07 6.18
C PRO A 105 12.79 7.01 5.88
N GLY A 106 13.33 7.99 5.15
CA GLY A 106 14.75 8.02 4.79
C GLY A 106 15.11 7.13 3.60
N ASP A 107 14.13 6.79 2.76
CA ASP A 107 14.30 5.96 1.56
C ASP A 107 15.42 6.48 0.63
N ASP A 108 16.06 5.53 -0.04
CA ASP A 108 17.18 5.78 -0.93
C ASP A 108 16.79 6.63 -2.15
N SER A 109 17.79 7.30 -2.72
CA SER A 109 17.68 8.12 -3.93
C SER A 109 18.49 7.54 -5.08
N GLY A 110 18.19 7.97 -6.30
CA GLY A 110 18.92 7.61 -7.51
C GLY A 110 18.23 6.52 -8.33
N ARG A 111 18.59 6.44 -9.60
CA ARG A 111 17.90 5.61 -10.62
C ARG A 111 17.79 4.14 -10.22
N THR A 112 18.87 3.55 -9.71
CA THR A 112 18.91 2.14 -9.29
C THR A 112 17.96 1.85 -8.11
N ALA A 113 17.88 2.77 -7.13
CA ALA A 113 16.94 2.65 -6.03
C ALA A 113 15.50 2.71 -6.55
N MET A 114 15.20 3.65 -7.44
CA MET A 114 13.86 3.78 -8.03
C MET A 114 13.44 2.54 -8.83
N GLU A 115 14.36 1.87 -9.53
CA GLU A 115 14.07 0.60 -10.19
C GLU A 115 13.66 -0.49 -9.19
N THR A 116 14.33 -0.58 -8.04
CA THR A 116 14.01 -1.54 -6.97
C THR A 116 12.64 -1.25 -6.36
N TYR A 117 12.38 0.01 -5.98
CA TYR A 117 11.08 0.39 -5.42
C TYR A 117 9.94 0.25 -6.44
N ALA A 118 10.17 0.59 -7.71
CA ALA A 118 9.18 0.44 -8.76
C ALA A 118 8.81 -1.04 -9.02
N LYS A 119 9.79 -1.96 -8.95
CA LYS A 119 9.49 -3.40 -9.01
C LYS A 119 8.56 -3.82 -7.87
N LYS A 120 8.82 -3.33 -6.64
CA LYS A 120 7.96 -3.64 -5.50
C LYS A 120 6.56 -3.05 -5.66
N ALA A 121 6.46 -1.81 -6.15
CA ALA A 121 5.17 -1.18 -6.41
C ALA A 121 4.38 -1.92 -7.51
N CYS A 122 5.05 -2.39 -8.56
CA CYS A 122 4.45 -3.22 -9.61
C CYS A 122 3.91 -4.54 -9.05
N GLU A 123 4.69 -5.24 -8.22
CA GLU A 123 4.29 -6.46 -7.53
C GLU A 123 3.01 -6.24 -6.69
N LEU A 124 3.00 -5.20 -5.85
CA LEU A 124 1.88 -4.91 -4.94
C LEU A 124 0.60 -4.48 -5.66
N THR A 125 0.71 -3.89 -6.85
CA THR A 125 -0.42 -3.39 -7.63
C THR A 125 -0.82 -4.31 -8.79
N GLY A 126 -0.10 -5.41 -8.98
CA GLY A 126 -0.26 -6.33 -10.11
C GLY A 126 -0.01 -5.67 -11.48
N MET A 127 0.79 -4.60 -11.53
CA MET A 127 1.27 -4.04 -12.78
C MET A 127 2.45 -4.87 -13.29
N ASP A 128 2.50 -5.14 -14.59
CA ASP A 128 3.63 -5.87 -15.15
C ASP A 128 4.88 -4.97 -15.08
N ALA A 129 5.92 -5.47 -14.43
CA ALA A 129 7.17 -4.75 -14.22
C ALA A 129 7.84 -4.35 -15.54
N GLN A 130 7.60 -5.08 -16.64
CA GLN A 130 8.10 -4.73 -17.97
C GLN A 130 7.64 -3.33 -18.41
N PHE A 131 6.42 -2.93 -18.03
CA PHE A 131 5.85 -1.63 -18.40
C PHE A 131 5.88 -0.63 -17.25
N GLY A 132 5.61 -1.08 -16.02
CA GLY A 132 5.51 -0.21 -14.86
C GLY A 132 6.86 0.36 -14.42
N VAL A 133 7.91 -0.45 -14.39
CA VAL A 133 9.24 0.00 -13.93
C VAL A 133 9.81 1.15 -14.78
N PRO A 134 9.94 1.03 -16.12
CA PRO A 134 10.47 2.13 -16.92
C PRO A 134 9.60 3.40 -16.86
N ALA A 135 8.27 3.25 -16.77
CA ALA A 135 7.33 4.35 -16.63
C ALA A 135 7.53 5.13 -15.32
N LEU A 136 7.54 4.42 -14.20
CA LEU A 136 7.73 5.02 -12.86
C LEU A 136 9.12 5.64 -12.71
N VAL A 137 10.17 4.97 -13.18
CA VAL A 137 11.53 5.51 -13.14
C VAL A 137 11.64 6.80 -13.96
N THR A 138 10.97 6.86 -15.12
CA THR A 138 10.92 8.09 -15.93
C THR A 138 10.21 9.23 -15.20
N ILE A 139 9.07 8.94 -14.57
CA ILE A 139 8.35 9.92 -13.73
C ILE A 139 9.27 10.42 -12.62
N THR A 140 9.85 9.55 -11.80
CA THR A 140 10.68 9.97 -10.65
C THR A 140 11.90 10.79 -11.06
N GLY A 141 12.52 10.49 -12.21
CA GLY A 141 13.62 11.28 -12.75
C GLY A 141 13.21 12.72 -13.08
N ARG A 142 11.97 12.93 -13.52
CA ARG A 142 11.43 14.25 -13.86
C ARG A 142 10.86 14.99 -12.66
N GLU A 143 10.21 14.27 -11.77
CA GLU A 143 9.46 14.83 -10.65
C GLU A 143 10.35 15.20 -9.46
N SER A 144 11.36 14.38 -9.15
CA SER A 144 12.12 14.52 -7.91
C SER A 144 13.62 14.28 -8.07
N SER A 145 14.12 14.23 -9.32
CA SER A 145 15.49 13.77 -9.61
C SER A 145 15.80 12.43 -8.95
N TYR A 146 14.87 11.47 -9.03
CA TYR A 146 14.93 10.14 -8.42
C TYR A 146 14.96 10.17 -6.88
N ASN A 147 13.96 10.80 -6.27
CA ASN A 147 13.79 10.88 -4.82
C ASN A 147 14.91 11.64 -4.08
N ASP A 148 15.60 12.57 -4.76
CA ASP A 148 16.64 13.40 -4.13
C ASP A 148 16.01 14.29 -3.06
N ARG A 149 16.57 14.27 -1.84
CA ARG A 149 16.06 14.99 -0.67
C ARG A 149 15.78 16.48 -0.94
N ARG A 150 16.52 17.10 -1.85
CA ARG A 150 16.35 18.51 -2.24
C ARG A 150 15.05 18.77 -3.01
N TRP A 151 14.52 17.78 -3.70
CA TRP A 151 13.42 17.93 -4.68
C TRP A 151 12.16 17.14 -4.31
N ARG A 152 12.12 16.47 -3.14
CA ARG A 152 10.95 15.70 -2.69
C ARG A 152 9.75 16.54 -2.26
N VAL A 153 9.89 17.85 -2.13
CA VAL A 153 8.78 18.74 -1.74
C VAL A 153 8.73 19.95 -2.65
N ASN A 154 7.60 20.13 -3.34
CA ASN A 154 7.35 21.31 -4.14
C ASN A 154 6.36 22.23 -3.41
N THR A 155 6.81 23.43 -3.06
CA THR A 155 6.01 24.44 -2.31
C THR A 155 5.67 25.69 -3.12
N THR A 156 6.02 25.72 -4.40
CA THR A 156 5.91 26.92 -5.23
C THR A 156 4.82 26.82 -6.29
N ASP A 157 4.19 25.66 -6.45
CA ASP A 157 3.11 25.45 -7.41
C ASP A 157 1.73 25.86 -6.84
N ILE A 158 0.71 25.77 -7.70
CA ILE A 158 -0.67 26.12 -7.34
C ILE A 158 -1.27 25.19 -6.28
N ASN A 159 -0.72 23.99 -6.09
CA ASN A 159 -1.21 23.02 -5.11
C ASN A 159 -0.70 23.32 -3.69
N ALA A 160 0.33 24.16 -3.54
CA ALA A 160 1.00 24.44 -2.27
C ALA A 160 0.20 25.36 -1.33
N HIS A 161 -0.97 24.89 -0.88
CA HIS A 161 -1.85 25.58 0.06
C HIS A 161 -2.31 24.66 1.21
N GLY A 162 -3.09 25.23 2.14
CA GLY A 162 -3.61 24.53 3.31
C GLY A 162 -2.78 24.74 4.58
N ALA A 163 -3.14 24.01 5.64
CA ALA A 163 -2.44 24.08 6.93
C ALA A 163 -0.98 23.64 6.81
N ARG A 164 -0.11 24.15 7.68
CA ARG A 164 1.26 23.62 7.80
C ARG A 164 1.22 22.26 8.48
N MET A 165 1.87 21.27 7.87
CA MET A 165 1.94 19.90 8.39
C MET A 165 3.20 19.68 9.22
N ALA A 166 3.36 18.48 9.79
CA ALA A 166 4.48 18.12 10.66
C ALA A 166 5.86 18.24 9.98
N ASP A 167 5.91 18.16 8.65
CA ASP A 167 7.11 18.39 7.84
C ASP A 167 7.40 19.88 7.59
N GLY A 168 6.57 20.79 8.10
CA GLY A 168 6.71 22.23 7.95
C GLY A 168 6.13 22.81 6.66
N HIS A 169 5.57 21.99 5.77
CA HIS A 169 5.10 22.40 4.44
C HIS A 169 3.56 22.48 4.35
N PRO A 170 2.98 23.22 3.38
CA PRO A 170 1.53 23.28 3.18
C PRO A 170 0.91 21.90 2.91
N GLN A 171 -0.28 21.64 3.44
CA GLN A 171 -0.93 20.32 3.40
C GLN A 171 -1.08 19.77 1.98
N ASN A 172 -1.42 20.59 0.99
CA ASN A 172 -1.75 20.08 -0.34
C ASN A 172 -0.57 20.13 -1.34
N CYS A 173 0.63 20.52 -0.88
CA CYS A 173 1.80 20.59 -1.76
C CYS A 173 2.30 19.19 -2.18
N SER A 174 2.83 19.06 -3.39
CA SER A 174 3.35 17.80 -3.92
C SER A 174 4.55 17.30 -3.12
N ARG A 175 4.58 15.98 -2.89
CA ARG A 175 5.60 15.30 -2.08
C ARG A 175 6.05 14.00 -2.72
N GLY A 176 7.22 13.51 -2.30
CA GLY A 176 7.69 12.18 -2.64
C GLY A 176 8.34 12.05 -4.02
N ALA A 177 8.68 10.81 -4.35
CA ALA A 177 9.43 10.47 -5.56
C ALA A 177 8.66 10.80 -6.85
N THR A 178 7.33 10.66 -6.81
CA THR A 178 6.41 10.90 -7.94
C THR A 178 5.63 12.21 -7.80
N GLN A 179 5.96 13.06 -6.82
CA GLN A 179 5.34 14.36 -6.59
C GLN A 179 3.81 14.30 -6.43
N CYS A 180 3.31 13.26 -5.74
CA CYS A 180 1.89 13.11 -5.46
C CYS A 180 1.42 14.12 -4.41
N ILE A 181 0.28 14.78 -4.66
CA ILE A 181 -0.36 15.61 -3.63
C ILE A 181 -1.06 14.72 -2.58
N PRO A 182 -1.10 15.10 -1.30
CA PRO A 182 -1.64 14.25 -0.24
C PRO A 182 -3.10 13.81 -0.42
N SER A 183 -3.94 14.62 -1.08
CA SER A 183 -5.33 14.24 -1.38
C SER A 183 -5.42 13.12 -2.43
N THR A 184 -4.58 13.16 -3.46
CA THR A 184 -4.44 12.09 -4.46
C THR A 184 -3.82 10.85 -3.81
N PHE A 185 -2.73 11.01 -3.05
CA PHE A 185 -2.11 9.92 -2.32
C PHE A 185 -3.13 9.20 -1.42
N ALA A 186 -3.90 9.95 -0.62
CA ALA A 186 -4.94 9.39 0.21
C ALA A 186 -6.00 8.64 -0.60
N THR A 187 -6.49 9.24 -1.70
CA THR A 187 -7.56 8.66 -2.52
C THR A 187 -7.15 7.36 -3.20
N TYR A 188 -5.90 7.26 -3.63
CA TYR A 188 -5.38 6.15 -4.44
C TYR A 188 -4.38 5.26 -3.70
N HIS A 189 -4.26 5.43 -2.38
CA HIS A 189 -3.36 4.65 -1.52
C HIS A 189 -3.52 3.14 -1.74
N GLN A 190 -2.42 2.42 -1.58
CA GLN A 190 -2.38 0.97 -1.73
C GLN A 190 -2.36 0.32 -0.35
N ALA A 191 -3.37 -0.49 -0.07
CA ALA A 191 -3.48 -1.18 1.20
C ALA A 191 -2.19 -1.99 1.48
N GLY A 192 -1.71 -1.91 2.72
CA GLY A 192 -0.46 -2.58 3.14
C GLY A 192 0.82 -1.77 2.91
N THR A 193 0.76 -0.57 2.32
CA THR A 193 1.92 0.33 2.25
C THR A 193 1.86 1.44 3.30
N ALA A 194 2.97 2.16 3.50
CA ALA A 194 3.04 3.27 4.44
C ALA A 194 2.00 4.36 4.13
N THR A 195 1.60 5.13 5.15
CA THR A 195 0.59 6.19 5.02
C THR A 195 1.19 7.57 4.75
N THR A 196 2.45 7.63 4.30
CA THR A 196 3.18 8.86 3.99
C THR A 196 3.54 8.87 2.51
N PRO A 197 3.36 10.02 1.80
CA PRO A 197 3.81 10.15 0.41
C PRO A 197 5.34 10.20 0.27
N TYR A 198 6.09 10.24 1.38
CA TYR A 198 7.56 10.17 1.35
C TYR A 198 8.10 8.73 1.22
N ASP A 199 7.28 7.72 1.51
CA ASP A 199 7.63 6.31 1.26
C ASP A 199 7.53 6.02 -0.23
N VAL A 200 8.64 5.63 -0.85
CA VAL A 200 8.73 5.55 -2.31
C VAL A 200 7.80 4.48 -2.87
N VAL A 201 7.63 3.36 -2.18
CA VAL A 201 6.74 2.28 -2.63
C VAL A 201 5.29 2.73 -2.54
N ALA A 202 4.88 3.32 -1.42
CA ALA A 202 3.53 3.82 -1.21
C ALA A 202 3.17 4.91 -2.25
N ASP A 203 4.09 5.84 -2.48
CA ASP A 203 3.91 6.93 -3.45
C ASP A 203 3.77 6.40 -4.89
N MET A 204 4.64 5.46 -5.29
CA MET A 204 4.54 4.79 -6.59
C MET A 204 3.26 3.97 -6.74
N CYS A 205 2.84 3.23 -5.71
CA CYS A 205 1.59 2.48 -5.75
C CYS A 205 0.37 3.42 -5.88
N ALA A 206 0.36 4.53 -5.14
CA ALA A 206 -0.69 5.55 -5.26
C ALA A 206 -0.71 6.16 -6.67
N THR A 207 0.46 6.45 -7.25
CA THR A 207 0.60 6.90 -8.64
C THR A 207 0.05 5.88 -9.63
N ILE A 208 0.36 4.58 -9.50
CA ILE A 208 -0.18 3.51 -10.35
C ILE A 208 -1.72 3.49 -10.30
N ASN A 209 -2.28 3.52 -9.10
CA ASN A 209 -3.73 3.49 -8.89
C ASN A 209 -4.41 4.75 -9.45
N TYR A 210 -3.79 5.93 -9.27
CA TYR A 210 -4.23 7.19 -9.85
C TYR A 210 -4.25 7.13 -11.38
N VAL A 211 -3.17 6.67 -12.02
CA VAL A 211 -3.10 6.67 -13.48
C VAL A 211 -4.04 5.66 -14.13
N ARG A 212 -4.31 4.54 -13.46
CA ARG A 212 -5.37 3.62 -13.89
C ARG A 212 -6.74 4.30 -13.88
N ALA A 213 -7.08 4.98 -12.78
CA ALA A 213 -8.37 5.64 -12.62
C ALA A 213 -8.54 6.88 -13.52
N ARG A 214 -7.53 7.74 -13.62
CA ARG A 214 -7.62 9.05 -14.28
C ARG A 214 -7.27 9.01 -15.76
N TYR A 215 -6.33 8.15 -16.15
CA TYR A 215 -5.76 8.08 -17.50
C TYR A 215 -6.11 6.79 -18.23
N ASN A 216 -6.86 5.87 -17.60
CA ASN A 216 -7.24 4.57 -18.16
C ASN A 216 -6.00 3.74 -18.56
N VAL A 217 -4.95 3.79 -17.73
CA VAL A 217 -3.84 2.85 -17.82
C VAL A 217 -4.37 1.44 -17.55
N SER A 218 -4.00 0.47 -18.38
CA SER A 218 -4.47 -0.91 -18.28
C SER A 218 -3.94 -1.60 -17.01
N GLN A 219 -4.55 -2.72 -16.63
CA GLN A 219 -4.08 -3.51 -15.49
C GLN A 219 -2.61 -3.91 -15.65
N SER A 220 -2.22 -4.38 -16.85
CA SER A 220 -0.82 -4.72 -17.13
C SER A 220 0.11 -3.50 -17.20
N GLY A 221 -0.42 -2.31 -17.49
CA GLY A 221 0.38 -1.12 -17.73
C GLY A 221 0.96 -1.02 -19.15
N SER A 222 0.59 -1.93 -20.07
CA SER A 222 1.12 -1.93 -21.45
C SER A 222 0.90 -0.63 -22.24
N ASN A 223 -0.05 0.19 -21.80
CA ASN A 223 -0.34 1.51 -22.38
C ASN A 223 0.07 2.68 -21.47
N PHE A 224 0.88 2.47 -20.44
CA PHE A 224 1.19 3.51 -19.45
C PHE A 224 1.83 4.74 -20.11
N ALA A 225 2.97 4.60 -20.78
CA ALA A 225 3.66 5.73 -21.43
C ALA A 225 2.82 6.42 -22.53
N SER A 226 1.94 5.68 -23.22
CA SER A 226 1.06 6.29 -24.23
C SER A 226 -0.10 7.08 -23.62
N ARG A 227 -0.57 6.71 -22.43
CA ARG A 227 -1.63 7.42 -21.68
C ARG A 227 -1.11 8.55 -20.81
N VAL A 228 0.11 8.43 -20.29
CA VAL A 228 0.73 9.38 -19.37
C VAL A 228 2.05 9.84 -19.96
N GLN A 229 2.04 11.02 -20.57
CA GLN A 229 3.23 11.58 -21.23
C GLN A 229 4.41 11.73 -20.27
N GLN A 230 4.16 11.99 -18.98
CA GLN A 230 5.24 12.08 -17.99
C GLN A 230 6.05 10.79 -17.86
N ALA A 231 5.44 9.65 -18.16
CA ALA A 231 6.06 8.33 -18.11
C ALA A 231 6.80 7.96 -19.42
N ASP A 232 6.71 8.77 -20.47
CA ASP A 232 7.33 8.50 -21.76
C ASP A 232 8.69 9.20 -21.88
N PRO A 233 9.82 8.46 -21.88
CA PRO A 233 11.15 9.04 -21.98
C PRO A 233 11.44 9.68 -23.36
N ASN A 234 10.68 9.33 -24.40
CA ASN A 234 10.87 9.83 -25.76
C ASN A 234 10.06 11.10 -26.04
N ARG A 235 9.28 11.58 -25.07
CA ARG A 235 8.48 12.80 -25.17
C ARG A 235 8.92 13.82 -24.12
N PRO A 236 8.74 15.12 -24.37
CA PRO A 236 9.08 16.14 -23.36
C PRO A 236 8.23 15.98 -22.09
N PRO A 237 8.74 16.39 -20.92
CA PRO A 237 7.99 16.37 -19.66
C PRO A 237 6.65 17.09 -19.75
N ARG A 238 5.64 16.54 -19.08
CA ARG A 238 4.29 17.10 -18.93
C ARG A 238 3.66 16.50 -17.68
N GLY A 239 3.17 17.36 -16.78
CA GLY A 239 2.48 16.91 -15.57
C GLY A 239 1.27 16.00 -15.85
N TYR A 240 0.87 15.24 -14.83
CA TYR A 240 -0.20 14.26 -14.87
C TYR A 240 -1.01 14.29 -13.56
#